data_AF-A0A0E2NKT3-F1
#
_entry.id   AF-A0A0E2NKT3-F1
#
_cell.length_a   1.000
_cell.length_b   1.000
_cell.length_c   1.000
_cell.angle_alpha   90.00
_cell.angle_beta   90.00
_cell.angle_gamma   90.00
#
_symmetry.space_group_name_H-M   'P 1'
#
loop_
_entity.id
_entity.type
_entity.pdbx_description
1 polymer ?
#
loop_
_entity_poly.entity_id
_entity_poly.type
_entity_poly.pdbx_seq_one_letter_code
_entity_poly.pdbx_strand_id
1 'polypeptide(L)'
;MKHLVGGISSAGPALPLLDGRAIYIDRAKGPYLWTDEGARMIDMALRFGAILLGHADPVVNSAIAEAVEKGSIPAFAHADEERAAEALSAPCGPLQSVIFTNFGSEAVHLAAVEPVR
;
A
#
# COMPACT_ATOMS: atom_id res chain seq x y z
N MET A 1 -18.69 -6.62 10.16
CA MET A 1 -17.59 -7.50 10.61
C MET A 1 -17.71 -7.75 12.11
N LYS A 2 -17.54 -8.98 12.61
CA LYS A 2 -17.79 -9.34 14.03
C LYS A 2 -16.53 -9.45 14.90
N HIS A 3 -15.37 -9.65 14.29
CA HIS A 3 -14.11 -9.96 14.99
C HIS A 3 -13.09 -8.81 14.99
N LEU A 4 -13.43 -7.65 14.42
CA LEU A 4 -12.57 -6.47 14.40
C LEU A 4 -13.18 -5.39 15.28
N VAL A 5 -12.36 -4.76 16.13
CA VAL A 5 -12.76 -3.60 16.92
C VAL A 5 -13.13 -2.47 15.95
N GLY A 6 -14.36 -1.95 16.08
CA GLY A 6 -14.89 -0.94 15.15
C GLY A 6 -15.11 -1.46 13.72
N GLY A 7 -15.01 -2.77 13.47
CA GLY A 7 -15.21 -3.35 12.14
C GLY A 7 -14.11 -3.04 11.12
N ILE A 8 -12.92 -2.61 11.57
CA ILE A 8 -11.81 -2.12 10.73
C ILE A 8 -10.46 -2.67 11.22
N SER A 9 -9.51 -2.87 10.31
CA SER A 9 -8.14 -3.33 10.65
C SER A 9 -7.15 -2.19 10.90
N SER A 10 -7.55 -0.94 10.60
CA SER A 10 -6.77 0.27 10.86
C SER A 10 -7.72 1.46 10.93
N ALA A 11 -7.29 2.59 11.48
CA ALA A 11 -8.14 3.79 11.56
C ALA A 11 -8.43 4.43 10.19
N GLY A 12 -7.64 4.14 9.14
CA GLY A 12 -7.80 4.77 7.82
C GLY A 12 -9.20 4.58 7.21
N PRO A 13 -9.77 3.36 7.21
CA PRO A 13 -11.14 3.10 6.77
C PRO A 13 -12.25 3.48 7.77
N ALA A 14 -11.97 4.19 8.86
CA ALA A 14 -12.97 4.63 9.83
C ALA A 14 -13.82 5.78 9.27
N LEU A 15 -14.70 5.46 8.33
CA LEU A 15 -15.61 6.42 7.70
C LEU A 15 -16.94 6.50 8.47
N PRO A 16 -17.60 7.67 8.46
CA PRO A 16 -18.99 7.77 8.91
C PRO A 16 -19.89 6.81 8.14
N LEU A 17 -21.01 6.44 8.77
CA LEU A 17 -22.07 5.72 8.06
C LEU A 17 -22.60 6.61 6.93
N LEU A 18 -22.66 6.07 5.72
CA LEU A 18 -23.37 6.71 4.61
C LEU A 18 -24.78 6.14 4.59
N ASP A 19 -25.79 7.01 4.67
CA ASP A 19 -27.21 6.61 4.71
C ASP A 19 -27.54 5.56 5.79
N GLY A 20 -26.89 5.69 6.96
CA GLY A 20 -27.12 4.81 8.11
C GLY A 20 -26.43 3.44 8.03
N ARG A 21 -25.56 3.20 7.03
CA ARG A 21 -24.82 1.94 6.88
C ARG A 21 -23.32 2.13 6.68
N ALA A 22 -22.57 1.10 7.03
CA ALA A 22 -21.17 1.01 6.67
C ALA A 22 -21.05 0.64 5.19
N ILE A 23 -20.12 1.29 4.49
CA ILE A 23 -19.78 0.95 3.10
C ILE A 23 -18.67 -0.10 3.13
N TYR A 24 -18.86 -1.20 2.42
CA TYR A 24 -17.80 -2.15 2.14
C TYR A 24 -17.42 -2.07 0.67
N ILE A 25 -16.13 -2.16 0.37
CA ILE A 25 -15.62 -2.17 -1.00
C ILE A 25 -15.45 -3.62 -1.43
N ASP A 26 -16.14 -4.00 -2.51
CA ASP A 26 -16.07 -5.33 -3.12
C ASP A 26 -14.91 -5.42 -4.12
N ARG A 27 -14.76 -4.39 -4.98
CA ARG A 27 -13.68 -4.36 -5.98
C ARG A 27 -13.23 -2.94 -6.30
N ALA A 28 -12.05 -2.84 -6.89
CA ALA A 28 -11.46 -1.60 -7.35
C ALA A 28 -10.72 -1.79 -8.69
N LYS A 29 -10.79 -0.81 -9.59
CA LYS A 29 -10.12 -0.83 -10.90
C LYS A 29 -10.03 0.59 -11.47
N GLY A 30 -8.84 0.98 -11.91
CA GLY A 30 -8.57 2.34 -12.37
C GLY A 30 -8.93 3.36 -11.28
N PRO A 31 -9.62 4.46 -11.59
CA PRO A 31 -10.00 5.47 -10.61
C PRO A 31 -11.30 5.13 -9.86
N TYR A 32 -11.77 3.88 -9.90
CA TYR A 32 -13.09 3.52 -9.39
C TYR A 32 -13.05 2.46 -8.29
N LEU A 33 -13.99 2.58 -7.36
CA LEU A 33 -14.39 1.57 -6.39
C LEU A 33 -15.80 1.08 -6.69
N TRP A 34 -16.10 -0.15 -6.31
CA TRP A 34 -17.44 -0.71 -6.29
C TRP A 34 -17.74 -1.21 -4.90
N THR A 35 -18.89 -0.78 -4.37
CA THR A 35 -19.36 -1.25 -3.07
C THR A 35 -19.90 -2.67 -3.15
N ASP A 36 -20.10 -3.31 -2.00
CA ASP A 36 -20.79 -4.60 -1.85
C ASP A 36 -22.25 -4.59 -2.33
N GLU A 37 -22.84 -3.40 -2.52
CA GLU A 37 -24.16 -3.21 -3.12
C GLU A 37 -24.11 -2.93 -4.63
N GLY A 38 -22.91 -2.92 -5.22
CA GLY A 38 -22.71 -2.66 -6.65
C GLY A 38 -22.66 -1.19 -7.04
N ALA A 39 -22.69 -0.25 -6.08
CA ALA A 39 -22.55 1.18 -6.38
C ALA A 39 -21.12 1.49 -6.83
N ARG A 40 -20.96 2.19 -7.96
CA ARG A 40 -19.66 2.64 -8.46
C ARG A 40 -19.34 4.05 -7.97
N MET A 41 -18.18 4.22 -7.37
CA MET A 41 -17.68 5.50 -6.84
C MET A 41 -16.36 5.87 -7.51
N ILE A 42 -16.10 7.18 -7.67
CA ILE A 42 -14.76 7.67 -8.03
C ILE A 42 -13.92 7.67 -6.75
N ASP A 43 -12.74 7.04 -6.79
CA ASP A 43 -11.81 7.04 -5.67
C ASP A 43 -10.97 8.31 -5.66
N MET A 44 -11.31 9.23 -4.76
CA MET A 44 -10.52 10.43 -4.50
C MET A 44 -9.54 10.26 -3.34
N ALA A 45 -9.59 9.12 -2.63
CA ALA A 45 -8.69 8.83 -1.51
C ALA A 45 -7.40 8.15 -1.99
N LEU A 46 -7.47 7.30 -3.04
CA LEU A 46 -6.32 6.62 -3.66
C LEU A 46 -5.41 5.92 -2.64
N ARG A 47 -6.02 5.32 -1.60
CA ARG A 47 -5.33 4.78 -0.43
C ARG A 47 -4.30 5.76 0.17
N PHE A 48 -4.74 7.00 0.39
CA PHE A 48 -3.90 8.08 0.92
C PHE A 48 -2.65 8.34 0.07
N GLY A 49 -2.78 8.20 -1.25
CA GLY A 49 -1.70 8.41 -2.23
C GLY A 49 -0.90 7.16 -2.60
N ALA A 50 -1.08 6.03 -1.91
CA ALA A 50 -0.34 4.80 -2.22
C ALA A 50 -0.72 4.18 -3.58
N ILE A 51 -1.93 4.46 -4.07
CA ILE A 51 -2.46 3.91 -5.33
C ILE A 51 -2.54 5.02 -6.39
N LEU A 52 -1.41 5.70 -6.60
CA LEU A 52 -1.33 6.86 -7.49
C LEU A 52 -1.70 6.53 -8.95
N LEU A 53 -1.35 5.35 -9.44
CA LEU A 53 -1.66 4.89 -10.80
C LEU A 53 -3.11 4.39 -10.97
N GLY A 54 -3.90 4.42 -9.90
CA GLY A 54 -5.22 3.78 -9.87
C GLY A 54 -5.14 2.29 -9.56
N HIS A 55 -6.31 1.72 -9.27
CA HIS A 55 -6.42 0.35 -8.76
C HIS A 55 -6.20 -0.69 -9.85
N ALA A 56 -5.54 -1.79 -9.49
CA ALA A 56 -5.26 -2.91 -10.39
C ALA A 56 -4.66 -2.45 -11.73
N ASP A 57 -3.68 -1.55 -11.67
CA ASP A 57 -2.89 -1.16 -12.82
C ASP A 57 -2.27 -2.41 -13.48
N PRO A 58 -2.39 -2.60 -14.81
CA PRO A 58 -1.94 -3.82 -15.47
C PRO A 58 -0.43 -4.02 -15.39
N VAL A 59 0.37 -2.96 -15.37
CA VAL A 59 1.83 -3.06 -15.29
C VAL A 59 2.23 -3.49 -13.88
N VAL A 60 1.66 -2.85 -12.86
CA VAL A 60 1.92 -3.20 -11.44
C VAL A 60 1.47 -4.63 -11.14
N ASN A 61 0.26 -5.03 -11.55
CA ASN A 61 -0.24 -6.37 -11.30
C ASN A 61 0.59 -7.46 -12.00
N SER A 62 1.06 -7.22 -13.23
CA SER A 62 1.93 -8.16 -13.93
C SER A 62 3.25 -8.34 -13.18
N ALA A 63 3.89 -7.24 -12.77
CA ALA A 63 5.14 -7.29 -12.01
C ALA A 63 4.98 -8.02 -10.66
N ILE A 64 3.86 -7.80 -9.94
CA ILE A 64 3.56 -8.53 -8.70
C ILE A 64 3.38 -10.02 -8.98
N ALA A 65 2.62 -10.39 -10.01
CA ALA A 65 2.40 -11.80 -10.35
C ALA A 65 3.72 -12.51 -10.67
N GLU A 66 4.58 -11.89 -11.47
CA GLU A 66 5.92 -12.41 -11.79
C GLU A 66 6.84 -12.53 -10.56
N ALA A 67 6.76 -11.60 -9.62
CA ALA A 67 7.52 -11.66 -8.38
C ALA A 67 7.06 -12.80 -7.47
N VAL A 68 5.74 -12.99 -7.33
CA VAL A 68 5.15 -14.05 -6.50
C VAL A 68 5.49 -15.44 -7.04
N GLU A 69 5.52 -15.63 -8.36
CA GLU A 69 5.92 -16.90 -8.99
C GLU A 69 7.37 -17.30 -8.67
N LYS A 70 8.24 -16.34 -8.33
CA LYS A 70 9.63 -16.61 -7.90
C LYS A 70 9.74 -17.01 -6.42
N GLY A 71 8.66 -16.89 -5.66
CA GLY A 71 8.60 -17.19 -4.23
C GLY A 71 8.33 -15.94 -3.39
N SER A 72 7.27 -15.99 -2.58
CA SER A 72 6.87 -14.89 -1.71
C SER A 72 7.77 -14.74 -0.49
N ILE A 73 8.36 -13.56 -0.32
CA ILE A 73 8.97 -13.05 0.94
C ILE A 73 9.97 -14.05 1.56
N PRO A 74 11.13 -14.27 0.93
CA PRO A 74 12.19 -15.07 1.56
C PRO A 74 12.71 -14.36 2.81
N ALA A 75 13.12 -15.13 3.82
CA ALA A 75 13.75 -14.59 5.04
C ALA A 75 15.20 -14.09 4.82
N PHE A 76 15.67 -14.09 3.58
CA PHE A 76 17.04 -13.75 3.17
C PHE A 76 16.99 -12.68 2.08
N ALA A 77 18.08 -11.90 1.99
CA ALA A 77 18.20 -10.81 1.02
C ALA A 77 18.09 -11.30 -0.42
N HIS A 78 17.49 -10.49 -1.29
CA HIS A 78 17.38 -10.75 -2.73
C HIS A 78 17.73 -9.53 -3.60
N ALA A 79 18.17 -9.79 -4.83
CA ALA A 79 18.70 -8.75 -5.73
C ALA A 79 17.69 -7.65 -6.10
N ASP A 80 16.38 -7.92 -6.00
CA ASP A 80 15.36 -6.90 -6.26
C ASP A 80 15.33 -5.78 -5.20
N GLU A 81 15.87 -6.01 -3.98
CA GLU A 81 16.00 -4.97 -2.96
C GLU A 81 16.93 -3.83 -3.41
N GLU A 82 18.09 -4.18 -3.99
CA GLU A 82 19.05 -3.19 -4.52
C GLU A 82 18.48 -2.43 -5.71
N ARG A 83 17.77 -3.12 -6.61
CA ARG A 83 17.09 -2.46 -7.75
C ARG A 83 16.04 -1.46 -7.28
N ALA A 84 15.28 -1.81 -6.23
CA ALA A 84 14.31 -0.90 -5.63
C ALA A 84 14.99 0.30 -4.96
N ALA A 85 16.13 0.10 -4.28
CA ALA A 85 16.92 1.17 -3.69
C ALA A 85 17.45 2.14 -4.75
N GLU A 86 18.02 1.64 -5.84
CA GLU A 86 18.53 2.44 -6.96
C GLU A 86 17.42 3.31 -7.57
N ALA A 87 16.24 2.73 -7.80
CA ALA A 87 15.09 3.44 -8.35
C ALA A 87 14.61 4.60 -7.45
N LEU A 88 14.75 4.47 -6.12
CA LEU A 88 14.41 5.53 -5.16
C LEU A 88 15.48 6.62 -5.08
N SER A 89 16.76 6.24 -5.16
CA SER A 89 17.88 7.17 -5.06
C SER A 89 18.05 8.04 -6.31
N ALA A 90 17.75 7.53 -7.50
CA ALA A 90 17.91 8.25 -8.76
C ALA A 90 17.18 9.62 -8.82
N PRO A 91 15.90 9.75 -8.43
CA PRO A 91 15.20 11.04 -8.40
C PRO A 91 15.49 11.89 -7.16
N CYS A 92 15.97 11.29 -6.07
CA CYS A 92 16.00 11.90 -4.74
C CYS A 92 17.37 12.47 -4.35
N GLY A 93 18.13 13.05 -5.29
CA GLY A 93 19.36 13.86 -5.12
C GLY A 93 20.25 13.58 -3.88
N PRO A 94 19.86 14.00 -2.66
CA PRO A 94 20.55 13.68 -1.40
C PRO A 94 20.41 12.23 -0.86
N LEU A 95 19.58 11.34 -1.43
CA LEU A 95 19.32 10.00 -0.91
C LEU A 95 20.44 9.01 -1.32
N GLN A 96 21.44 8.86 -0.46
CA GLN A 96 22.63 8.03 -0.71
C GLN A 96 22.47 6.56 -0.34
N SER A 97 21.59 6.25 0.61
CA SER A 97 21.34 4.90 1.12
C SER A 97 19.91 4.80 1.67
N VAL A 98 19.31 3.63 1.57
CA VAL A 98 17.95 3.37 2.08
C VAL A 98 17.91 2.10 2.91
N ILE A 99 16.92 2.04 3.80
CA ILE A 99 16.48 0.82 4.46
C ILE A 99 14.97 0.73 4.30
N PHE A 100 14.48 -0.43 3.86
CA PHE A 100 13.05 -0.66 3.67
C PHE A 100 12.40 -1.09 4.98
N THR A 101 11.25 -0.51 5.29
CA THR A 101 10.37 -0.92 6.40
C THR A 101 8.97 -1.24 5.85
N ASN A 102 8.10 -1.85 6.65
CA ASN A 102 6.76 -2.21 6.18
C ASN A 102 5.77 -1.06 6.28
N PHE A 103 5.97 -0.14 7.23
CA PHE A 103 5.08 0.99 7.46
C PHE A 103 5.83 2.30 7.70
N GLY A 104 5.17 3.42 7.37
CA GLY A 104 5.74 4.75 7.57
C GLY A 104 6.02 5.10 9.04
N SER A 105 5.23 4.58 9.99
CA SER A 105 5.50 4.75 11.41
C SER A 105 6.80 4.09 11.85
N GLU A 106 7.14 2.93 11.27
CA GLU A 106 8.43 2.26 11.52
C GLU A 106 9.59 3.05 10.91
N ALA A 107 9.41 3.60 9.70
CA ALA A 107 10.41 4.45 9.06
C ALA A 107 10.70 5.69 9.92
N VAL A 108 9.66 6.37 10.42
CA VAL A 108 9.81 7.54 11.31
C VAL A 108 10.44 7.15 12.63
N HIS A 109 10.03 6.02 13.21
CA HIS A 109 10.64 5.51 14.45
C HIS A 109 12.14 5.25 14.26
N LEU A 110 12.51 4.54 13.19
CA LEU A 110 13.90 4.22 12.86
C LEU A 110 14.72 5.47 12.56
N ALA A 111 14.14 6.48 11.93
CA ALA A 111 14.82 7.75 11.67
C ALA A 111 15.03 8.60 12.94
N ALA A 112 14.17 8.45 13.94
CA ALA A 112 14.24 9.19 15.20
C ALA A 112 15.20 8.56 16.22
N VAL A 113 15.45 7.25 16.12
CA VAL A 113 16.48 6.54 16.89
C VAL A 113 17.79 6.54 16.10
N GLU A 114 18.95 6.47 16.77
CA GLU A 114 20.22 6.43 16.04
C GLU A 114 20.22 5.25 15.04
N PRO A 115 20.55 5.51 13.75
CA PRO A 115 20.54 4.46 12.75
C PRO A 115 21.60 3.41 13.10
N VAL A 116 21.25 2.14 12.93
CA VAL A 116 22.22 1.04 12.94
C VAL A 116 23.21 1.33 11.81
N ARG A 117 24.45 1.67 12.17
CA ARG A 117 25.58 1.77 11.25
C ARG A 117 26.25 0.42 11.06
#